data_AF-T1ADJ6-F1
#
_entry.id   AF-T1ADJ6-F1
#
_cell.length_a   1.000
_cell.length_b   1.000
_cell.length_c   1.000
_cell.angle_alpha   90.00
_cell.angle_beta   90.00
_cell.angle_gamma   90.00
#
_symmetry.space_group_name_H-M   'P 1'
#
loop_
_entity.id
_entity.type
_entity.pdbx_description
1 polymer ?
#
loop_
_entity_poly.entity_id
_entity_poly.type
_entity_poly.pdbx_seq_one_letter_code
_entity_poly.pdbx_strand_id
1 'polypeptide(L)'
;SLTIPDTEQFILPWVNRQGLIRWFEWNNTVIQDEWGNFFLVTIGNDITAQREAQVRMQENERRLLDILNVSPIAVRIAINQGRQVVFHNPSYARLIHNPSRHGR
;
A
#
# COMPACT_ATOMS: atom_id res chain seq x y z
N SER A 1 3.25 24.24 -30.75
CA SER A 1 3.53 23.64 -29.43
C SER A 1 2.19 23.26 -28.83
N LEU A 2 1.89 21.97 -28.65
CA LEU A 2 0.65 21.57 -27.98
C LEU A 2 0.79 21.90 -26.49
N THR A 3 0.06 22.90 -26.02
CA THR A 3 -0.10 23.19 -24.60
C THR A 3 -0.89 22.03 -24.00
N ILE A 4 -0.30 21.27 -23.07
CA ILE A 4 -1.02 20.22 -22.35
C ILE A 4 -2.05 20.95 -21.46
N PRO A 5 -3.36 20.80 -21.69
CA PRO A 5 -4.38 21.43 -20.86
C PRO A 5 -4.33 20.86 -19.44
N ASP A 6 -4.79 21.64 -18.46
CA ASP A 6 -4.92 21.20 -17.06
C ASP A 6 -5.61 19.83 -17.01
N THR A 7 -4.88 18.82 -16.52
CA THR A 7 -5.36 17.45 -16.41
C THR A 7 -5.82 17.23 -14.99
N GLU A 8 -7.13 17.02 -14.83
CA GLU A 8 -7.70 16.70 -13.52
C GLU A 8 -7.74 15.17 -13.34
N GLN A 9 -7.15 14.70 -12.24
CA GLN A 9 -7.09 13.29 -11.88
C GLN A 9 -8.05 13.01 -10.73
N PHE A 10 -8.95 12.04 -10.94
CA PHE A 10 -9.94 11.64 -9.94
C PHE A 10 -9.89 10.14 -9.70
N ILE A 11 -9.88 9.72 -8.44
CA ILE A 11 -10.04 8.31 -8.06
C ILE A 11 -11.43 8.13 -7.48
N LEU A 12 -12.29 7.40 -8.20
CA LEU A 12 -13.69 7.21 -7.82
C LEU A 12 -14.08 5.73 -7.89
N PRO A 13 -14.91 5.25 -6.94
CA PRO A 13 -15.49 3.93 -7.03
C PRO A 13 -16.62 3.92 -8.07
N TRP A 14 -16.69 2.85 -8.84
CA TRP A 14 -17.76 2.56 -9.78
C TRP A 14 -18.35 1.19 -9.48
N VAL A 15 -19.67 1.07 -9.61
CA VAL A 15 -20.37 -0.19 -9.40
C VAL A 15 -20.76 -0.75 -10.76
N ASN A 16 -20.25 -1.92 -11.10
CA ASN A 16 -20.60 -2.56 -12.36
C ASN A 16 -22.02 -3.16 -12.30
N ARG A 17 -22.52 -3.69 -13.42
CA ARG A 17 -23.87 -4.31 -13.51
C ARG A 17 -24.11 -5.43 -12.50
N GLN A 18 -23.06 -6.06 -11.97
CA GLN A 18 -23.13 -7.18 -11.01
C GLN A 18 -23.09 -6.71 -9.55
N GLY A 19 -23.01 -5.39 -9.29
CA GLY A 19 -22.91 -4.83 -7.95
C GLY A 19 -21.48 -4.83 -7.39
N LEU A 20 -20.47 -5.19 -8.19
CA LEU A 20 -19.08 -5.20 -7.73
C LEU A 20 -18.49 -3.79 -7.81
N ILE A 21 -17.82 -3.38 -6.73
CA ILE A 21 -17.07 -2.12 -6.68
C ILE A 21 -15.75 -2.29 -7.44
N ARG A 22 -15.50 -1.36 -8.35
CA ARG A 22 -14.25 -1.17 -9.06
C ARG A 22 -13.75 0.24 -8.83
N TRP A 23 -12.45 0.39 -8.61
CA TRP A 23 -11.82 1.68 -8.43
C TRP A 23 -11.25 2.13 -9.77
N PHE A 24 -11.68 3.30 -10.23
CA PHE A 24 -11.15 3.89 -11.46
C PHE A 24 -10.39 5.16 -11.13
N GLU A 25 -9.21 5.26 -11.73
CA GLU A 25 -8.48 6.51 -11.87
C GLU A 25 -8.85 7.13 -13.21
N TRP A 26 -9.48 8.30 -13.16
CA TRP A 26 -9.91 9.07 -14.31
C TRP A 26 -8.93 10.21 -14.55
N ASN A 27 -8.46 10.31 -15.79
CA ASN A 27 -7.68 11.45 -16.26
C ASN A 27 -8.50 12.15 -17.34
N ASN A 28 -8.85 13.41 -17.09
CA ASN A 28 -9.69 14.21 -17.96
C ASN A 28 -8.85 15.34 -18.57
N THR A 29 -8.90 15.46 -19.89
CA THR A 29 -8.20 16.50 -20.63
C THR A 29 -9.17 17.16 -21.61
N VAL A 30 -9.33 18.48 -21.52
CA VAL A 30 -10.14 19.25 -22.46
C VAL A 30 -9.26 19.69 -23.61
N ILE A 31 -9.55 19.23 -24.83
CA ILE A 31 -8.84 19.63 -26.05
C ILE A 31 -9.72 20.57 -26.87
N GLN A 32 -9.10 21.55 -27.52
CA GLN A 32 -9.76 22.45 -28.46
C GLN A 32 -9.25 22.17 -29.86
N ASP A 33 -10.15 22.07 -30.85
CA ASP A 33 -9.77 21.95 -32.26
C ASP A 33 -9.50 23.31 -32.92
N GLU A 34 -9.05 23.29 -34.17
CA GLU A 34 -8.75 24.49 -34.96
C GLU A 34 -9.98 25.34 -35.31
N TRP A 35 -11.19 24.78 -35.18
CA TRP A 35 -12.47 25.45 -35.42
C TRP A 35 -13.09 26.01 -34.14
N GLY A 36 -12.41 25.84 -32.99
CA GLY A 36 -12.85 26.34 -31.70
C GLY A 36 -13.82 25.43 -30.94
N ASN A 37 -14.04 24.18 -31.40
CA ASN A 37 -14.84 23.20 -30.66
C ASN A 37 -14.03 22.61 -29.51
N PHE A 38 -14.70 22.36 -28.39
CA PHE A 38 -14.11 21.72 -27.21
C PHE A 38 -14.52 20.26 -27.13
N PHE A 39 -13.54 19.38 -26.93
CA PHE A 39 -13.75 17.95 -26.67
C PHE A 39 -13.18 17.59 -25.31
N LEU A 40 -13.88 16.72 -24.59
CA LEU A 40 -13.37 16.09 -23.38
C LEU A 40 -12.81 14.72 -23.73
N VAL A 41 -11.52 14.50 -23.48
CA VAL A 41 -10.88 13.19 -23.54
C VAL A 41 -10.74 12.66 -22.12
N THR A 42 -11.32 11.50 -21.87
CA THR A 42 -11.27 10.82 -20.57
C THR A 42 -10.62 9.47 -20.72
N ILE A 43 -9.60 9.20 -19.91
CA ILE A 43 -8.99 7.87 -19.76
C ILE A 43 -9.35 7.34 -18.38
N GLY A 44 -9.96 6.15 -18.35
CA GLY A 44 -10.28 5.42 -17.12
C GLY A 44 -9.38 4.22 -16.93
N ASN A 45 -8.50 4.26 -15.94
CA ASN A 45 -7.68 3.13 -15.54
C ASN A 45 -8.37 2.38 -14.39
N ASP A 46 -8.70 1.10 -14.58
CA ASP A 46 -9.17 0.25 -13.46
C ASP A 46 -7.98 -0.07 -12.56
N ILE A 47 -7.97 0.49 -11.35
CA ILE A 47 -6.93 0.31 -10.33
C ILE A 47 -7.37 -0.66 -9.22
N THR A 48 -8.47 -1.40 -9.40
CA THR A 48 -9.03 -2.26 -8.36
C THR A 48 -8.04 -3.33 -7.91
N ALA A 49 -7.45 -4.05 -8.86
CA ALA A 49 -6.50 -5.12 -8.57
C ALA A 49 -5.26 -4.60 -7.83
N GLN A 50 -4.78 -3.41 -8.20
CA GLN A 50 -3.65 -2.75 -7.54
C GLN A 50 -3.98 -2.40 -6.09
N ARG A 51 -5.14 -1.77 -5.84
CA ARG A 51 -5.58 -1.42 -4.49
C ARG A 51 -5.79 -2.65 -3.62
N GLU A 52 -6.44 -3.68 -4.14
CA GLU A 52 -6.63 -4.93 -3.42
C GLU A 52 -5.29 -5.60 -3.06
N ALA A 53 -4.32 -5.60 -3.97
CA ALA A 53 -2.99 -6.13 -3.71
C ALA A 53 -2.28 -5.35 -2.60
N GLN A 54 -2.36 -4.02 -2.63
CA GLN A 54 -1.78 -3.16 -1.60
C GLN A 54 -2.44 -3.39 -0.22
N VAL A 55 -3.78 -3.48 -0.17
CA VAL A 55 -4.51 -3.78 1.06
C VAL A 55 -4.14 -5.16 1.60
N ARG A 56 -4.10 -6.19 0.74
CA ARG A 56 -3.67 -7.54 1.13
C ARG A 56 -2.24 -7.56 1.66
N MET A 57 -1.33 -6.79 1.05
CA MET A 57 0.05 -6.68 1.51
C MET A 57 0.12 -6.06 2.91
N GLN A 58 -0.57 -4.94 3.12
CA GLN A 58 -0.63 -4.26 4.42
C GLN A 58 -1.26 -5.14 5.51
N GLU A 59 -2.32 -5.87 5.18
CA GLU A 59 -2.98 -6.78 6.12
C GLU A 59 -2.08 -7.96 6.49
N ASN A 60 -1.35 -8.52 5.52
CA ASN A 60 -0.38 -9.58 5.78
C ASN A 60 0.78 -9.10 6.65
N GLU A 61 1.30 -7.90 6.40
CA GLU A 61 2.34 -7.29 7.22
C GLU A 61 1.86 -7.07 8.65
N ARG A 62 0.67 -6.47 8.81
CA ARG A 62 0.05 -6.28 10.13
C ARG A 62 -0.12 -7.61 10.86
N ARG A 63 -0.67 -8.62 10.18
CA ARG A 63 -0.88 -9.96 10.76
C ARG A 63 0.44 -10.62 11.17
N LEU A 64 1.50 -10.47 10.38
CA LEU A 64 2.83 -10.97 10.73
C LEU A 64 3.35 -10.28 11.99
N LEU A 65 3.27 -8.95 12.07
CA LEU A 65 3.69 -8.17 13.24
C LEU A 65 2.89 -8.56 14.48
N ASP A 66 1.58 -8.74 14.37
CA ASP A 66 0.73 -9.17 15.47
C ASP A 66 1.16 -10.54 16.01
N ILE A 67 1.39 -11.52 15.12
CA ILE A 67 1.88 -12.85 15.49
C ILE A 67 3.25 -12.76 16.19
N LEU A 68 4.19 -12.00 15.63
CA LEU A 68 5.52 -11.85 16.21
C LEU A 68 5.48 -11.16 17.58
N ASN A 69 4.62 -10.16 17.75
CA ASN A 69 4.46 -9.41 18.99
C ASN A 69 3.90 -10.25 20.13
N VAL A 70 2.93 -11.13 19.86
CA VAL A 70 2.36 -12.03 20.88
C VAL A 70 3.17 -13.31 21.05
N SER A 71 4.13 -13.59 20.16
CA SER A 71 4.95 -14.80 20.23
C SER A 71 5.73 -14.88 21.55
N PRO A 72 5.64 -16.01 22.28
CA PRO A 72 6.42 -16.21 23.50
C PRO A 72 7.91 -16.43 23.22
N ILE A 73 8.29 -16.71 21.97
CA ILE A 73 9.68 -16.92 21.55
C ILE A 73 10.33 -15.56 21.33
N ALA A 74 11.56 -15.39 21.80
CA ALA A 74 12.36 -14.19 21.53
C ALA A 74 12.73 -14.12 20.04
N VAL A 75 12.26 -13.07 19.35
CA VAL A 75 12.54 -12.83 17.93
C VAL A 75 13.27 -11.50 17.77
N ARG A 76 14.39 -11.54 17.04
CA ARG A 76 15.11 -10.36 16.54
C ARG A 76 15.40 -10.56 15.06
N ILE A 77 15.07 -9.56 14.25
CA ILE A 77 15.36 -9.52 12.82
C ILE A 77 16.35 -8.38 12.59
N ALA A 78 17.43 -8.68 11.86
CA ALA A 78 18.48 -7.73 11.57
C ALA A 78 18.99 -7.90 10.14
N ILE A 79 19.36 -6.79 9.53
CA ILE A 79 19.97 -6.71 8.19
C ILE A 79 21.45 -6.33 8.32
N ASN A 80 22.15 -6.21 7.18
CA ASN A 80 23.57 -5.84 7.13
C ASN A 80 24.43 -6.76 8.01
N GLN A 81 24.29 -8.07 7.81
CA GLN A 81 24.99 -9.12 8.56
C GLN A 81 24.76 -9.01 10.09
N GLY A 82 23.55 -8.59 10.48
CA GLY A 82 23.15 -8.51 11.88
C GLY A 82 23.50 -7.20 12.58
N ARG A 83 24.13 -6.24 11.90
CA ARG A 83 24.53 -4.93 12.46
C ARG A 83 23.37 -3.98 12.68
N GLN A 84 22.33 -4.07 11.86
CA GLN A 84 21.18 -3.17 11.95
C GLN A 84 19.93 -3.97 12.32
N VAL A 85 19.44 -3.78 13.54
CA VAL A 85 18.17 -4.37 13.98
C VAL A 85 17.03 -3.60 13.31
N VAL A 86 16.15 -4.33 12.63
CA VAL A 86 14.97 -3.77 11.97
C VAL A 86 13.67 -4.13 12.70
N PHE A 87 13.69 -5.18 13.51
CA PHE A 87 12.58 -5.57 14.35
C PHE A 87 13.04 -6.41 15.54
N HIS A 88 12.37 -6.28 16.68
CA HIS A 88 12.41 -7.25 17.77
C HIS A 88 11.05 -7.29 18.45
N ASN A 89 10.68 -8.46 18.99
CA ASN A 89 9.43 -8.60 19.72
C ASN A 89 9.60 -8.36 21.24
N PRO A 90 8.50 -8.26 22.00
CA PRO A 90 8.55 -8.07 23.46
C PRO A 90 9.30 -9.19 24.20
N SER A 91 9.22 -10.43 23.72
CA SER A 91 9.91 -11.58 24.31
C SER A 91 11.44 -11.43 24.20
N TYR A 92 11.95 -10.96 23.07
CA TYR A 92 13.38 -10.64 22.92
C TYR A 92 13.80 -9.50 23.85
N ALA A 93 13.00 -8.43 23.93
CA ALA A 93 13.27 -7.33 24.85
C ALA A 93 13.37 -7.82 26.31
N ARG A 94 12.47 -8.70 26.76
CA ARG A 94 12.55 -9.29 28.10
C ARG A 94 13.80 -10.14 28.30
N LEU A 95 14.21 -10.92 27.30
CA LEU A 95 15.38 -11.79 27.37
C LEU A 95 16.66 -10.98 27.62
N ILE A 96 16.88 -9.91 26.85
CA ILE A 96 18.09 -9.09 26.97
C ILE A 96 18.15 -8.29 28.28
N HIS A 97 17.00 -7.95 28.87
CA HIS A 97 16.93 -7.23 30.16
C HIS A 97 16.99 -8.17 31.38
N ASN A 98 16.89 -9.50 31.20
CA ASN A 98 16.94 -10.47 32.29
C ASN A 98 17.77 -11.72 31.93
N PRO A 99 19.11 -11.58 31.82
CA PRO A 99 20.00 -12.67 31.40
C PRO A 99 20.06 -13.84 32.39
N SER A 100 19.64 -13.68 33.64
CA SER A 100 19.89 -14.62 34.74
C SER A 100 18.90 -15.79 34.86
N ARG A 101 17.88 -15.89 33.99
CA ARG A 101 16.82 -16.93 34.11
C ARG A 101 16.99 -18.17 33.22
N HIS A 102 17.99 -18.21 32.33
CA HIS A 102 18.17 -19.30 31.37
C HIS A 102 19.52 -20.01 31.57
N GLY A 103 19.79 -20.42 32.81
CA GLY A 103 20.93 -21.24 33.17
C GLY A 103 20.57 -22.19 34.30
N ARG A 104 19.89 -23.30 33.96
CA ARG A 104 19.97 -24.60 34.62
C ARG A 104 19.63 -25.68 33.61
#